data_AF-A0A9P8IC69-F1
#
_entry.id   AF-A0A9P8IC69-F1
#
_cell.length_a   1.000
_cell.length_b   1.000
_cell.length_c   1.000
_cell.angle_alpha   90.00
_cell.angle_beta   90.00
_cell.angle_gamma   90.00
#
_symmetry.space_group_name_H-M   'P 1'
#
loop_
_entity.id
_entity.type
_entity.pdbx_description
1 polymer ?
#
loop_
_entity_poly.entity_id
_entity_poly.type
_entity_poly.pdbx_seq_one_letter_code
_entity_poly.pdbx_strand_id
1 'polypeptide(L)'
;MTSRHNIAYNVQKCKAKNIEQEVIWIVKSGQHQHAAGGRIIVYGGRVENCKELAVKLNCQAYFAESKDKAIALQEWIDGKENVIVATNALGLGIDVPDVRLVLHAEPSFDLLNYAQESGRAGQDGGKSKAIIMVVEERILSKYKSTDKRLLWEYLMTDACRRIKLDQYLDGNLETQACATEQEACDN
;
A
#
# COMPACT_ATOMS: atom_id res chain seq x y z
N MET A 1 8.99 10.48 14.69
CA MET A 1 7.92 10.43 13.67
C MET A 1 8.20 9.26 12.77
N THR A 2 7.52 8.15 13.06
CA THR A 2 7.61 6.91 12.28
C THR A 2 6.76 6.98 11.02
N SER A 3 5.72 7.83 10.96
CA SER A 3 5.12 8.18 9.67
C SER A 3 6.11 9.01 8.84
N ARG A 4 6.31 8.61 7.59
CA ARG A 4 7.32 9.22 6.73
C ARG A 4 6.78 10.46 6.06
N HIS A 5 7.57 11.54 6.05
CA HIS A 5 7.16 12.84 5.52
C HIS A 5 6.91 12.80 4.00
N ASN A 6 7.61 11.94 3.27
CA ASN A 6 7.59 11.84 1.82
C ASN A 6 6.52 10.88 1.26
N ILE A 7 5.67 10.29 2.11
CA ILE A 7 4.60 9.37 1.70
C ILE A 7 3.25 10.08 1.82
N ALA A 8 2.51 10.25 0.72
CA ALA A 8 1.09 10.60 0.78
C ALA A 8 0.27 9.36 1.14
N TYR A 9 -0.44 9.42 2.28
CA TYR A 9 -1.27 8.32 2.78
C TYR A 9 -2.73 8.54 2.38
N ASN A 10 -3.30 7.61 1.60
CA ASN A 10 -4.64 7.78 1.03
C ASN A 10 -5.52 6.54 1.25
N VAL A 11 -6.81 6.78 1.53
CA VAL A 11 -7.85 5.75 1.56
C VAL A 11 -8.78 5.96 0.37
N GLN A 12 -8.72 5.06 -0.61
CA GLN A 12 -9.56 5.15 -1.80
C GLN A 12 -10.79 4.25 -1.65
N LYS A 13 -11.97 4.88 -1.58
CA LYS A 13 -13.25 4.16 -1.53
C LYS A 13 -13.76 3.88 -2.94
N CYS A 14 -14.35 2.71 -3.14
CA CYS A 14 -15.01 2.33 -4.39
C CYS A 14 -16.15 1.34 -4.13
N LYS A 15 -17.02 1.19 -5.13
CA LYS A 15 -18.05 0.13 -5.13
C LYS A 15 -17.41 -1.21 -5.42
N ALA A 16 -17.94 -2.29 -4.85
CA ALA A 16 -17.41 -3.64 -5.01
C ALA A 16 -17.18 -4.05 -6.47
N LYS A 17 -18.09 -3.66 -7.37
CA LYS A 17 -18.01 -3.96 -8.81
C LYS A 17 -16.88 -3.25 -9.56
N ASN A 18 -16.29 -2.20 -8.98
CA ASN A 18 -15.29 -1.35 -9.64
C ASN A 18 -13.86 -1.59 -9.13
N ILE A 19 -13.68 -2.26 -7.98
CA ILE A 19 -12.39 -2.29 -7.27
C ILE A 19 -11.23 -2.74 -8.14
N GLU A 20 -11.43 -3.76 -8.97
CA GLU A 20 -10.40 -4.25 -9.86
C GLU A 20 -9.99 -3.21 -10.90
N GLN A 21 -10.98 -2.55 -11.52
CA GLN A 21 -10.74 -1.54 -12.54
C GLN A 21 -10.03 -0.31 -11.94
N GLU A 22 -10.40 0.07 -10.73
CA GLU A 22 -9.74 1.16 -9.98
C GLU A 22 -8.28 0.79 -9.64
N VAL A 23 -8.03 -0.41 -9.13
CA VAL A 23 -6.67 -0.91 -8.86
C VAL A 23 -5.82 -0.87 -10.12
N ILE A 24 -6.32 -1.41 -11.23
CA ILE A 24 -5.60 -1.41 -12.51
C ILE A 24 -5.32 0.02 -12.97
N TRP A 25 -6.30 0.92 -12.87
CA TRP A 25 -6.14 2.30 -13.27
C TRP A 25 -5.09 3.04 -12.44
N ILE A 26 -5.09 2.88 -11.11
CA ILE A 26 -4.10 3.47 -10.21
C ILE A 26 -2.70 2.96 -10.54
N VAL A 27 -2.53 1.65 -10.71
CA VAL A 27 -1.21 1.07 -11.00
C VAL A 27 -0.69 1.51 -12.35
N LYS A 28 -1.52 1.48 -13.41
CA LYS A 28 -1.10 1.92 -14.75
C LYS A 28 -0.78 3.41 -14.80
N SER A 29 -1.52 4.23 -14.07
CA SER A 29 -1.21 5.65 -13.91
C SER A 29 0.13 5.85 -13.20
N GLY A 30 0.40 5.07 -12.15
CA GLY A 30 1.69 5.03 -11.47
C GLY A 30 2.83 4.58 -12.39
N GLN A 31 2.64 3.53 -13.20
CA GLN A 31 3.63 3.07 -14.17
C GLN A 31 3.98 4.17 -15.18
N HIS A 32 2.97 4.89 -15.67
CA HIS A 32 3.18 6.02 -16.58
C HIS A 32 3.93 7.16 -15.89
N GLN A 33 3.54 7.53 -14.66
CA GLN A 33 4.20 8.58 -13.88
C GLN A 33 5.67 8.24 -13.56
N HIS A 34 5.98 6.94 -13.42
CA HIS A 34 7.29 6.43 -13.04
C HIS A 34 7.97 5.64 -14.18
N ALA A 35 7.66 5.99 -15.43
CA ALA A 35 8.20 5.31 -16.61
C ALA A 35 9.73 5.47 -16.75
N ALA A 36 10.28 6.58 -16.23
CA ALA A 36 11.73 6.84 -16.20
C ALA A 36 12.45 6.22 -15.00
N GLY A 37 11.72 5.54 -14.10
CA GLY A 37 12.25 4.94 -12.87
C GLY A 37 11.28 5.04 -11.69
N GLY A 38 11.41 4.11 -10.75
CA GLY A 38 10.56 3.97 -9.58
C GLY A 38 9.70 2.72 -9.61
N ARG A 39 9.58 2.08 -8.45
CA ARG A 39 8.93 0.76 -8.32
C ARG A 39 7.57 0.84 -7.64
N ILE A 40 6.72 -0.13 -7.94
CA ILE A 40 5.36 -0.23 -7.46
C ILE A 40 5.16 -1.59 -6.81
N ILE A 41 4.60 -1.59 -5.60
CA ILE A 41 4.15 -2.78 -4.90
C ILE A 41 2.61 -2.77 -4.87
N VAL A 42 2.01 -3.89 -5.25
CA VAL A 42 0.56 -4.12 -5.12
C VAL A 42 0.31 -5.28 -4.18
N TYR A 43 -0.24 -5.01 -3.00
CA TYR A 43 -0.69 -6.04 -2.07
C TYR A 43 -2.09 -6.54 -2.43
N GLY A 44 -2.19 -7.76 -2.97
CA GLY A 44 -3.45 -8.38 -3.41
C GLY A 44 -4.19 -9.18 -2.33
N GLY A 45 -3.57 -9.34 -1.15
CA GLY A 45 -4.11 -10.04 0.02
C GLY A 45 -4.12 -11.57 -0.11
N ARG A 46 -4.84 -12.13 -1.09
CA ARG A 46 -4.89 -13.58 -1.38
C ARG A 46 -4.10 -13.95 -2.63
N VAL A 47 -3.63 -15.20 -2.68
CA VAL A 47 -2.84 -15.72 -3.81
C VAL A 47 -3.62 -15.65 -5.13
N GLU A 48 -4.91 -15.98 -5.11
CA GLU A 48 -5.79 -15.94 -6.28
C GLU A 48 -5.87 -14.52 -6.84
N ASN A 49 -6.16 -13.53 -5.97
CA ASN A 49 -6.21 -12.12 -6.36
C ASN A 49 -4.86 -11.64 -6.91
N CYS A 50 -3.74 -12.07 -6.31
CA CYS A 50 -2.42 -11.67 -6.77
C CYS A 50 -2.14 -12.19 -8.19
N LYS A 51 -2.51 -13.44 -8.48
CA LYS A 51 -2.38 -14.03 -9.82
C LYS A 51 -3.23 -13.29 -10.85
N GLU A 52 -4.49 -13.02 -10.51
CA GLU A 52 -5.42 -12.32 -11.40
C GLU A 52 -4.94 -10.89 -11.72
N LEU A 53 -4.51 -10.15 -10.70
CA LEU A 53 -3.99 -8.79 -10.88
C LEU A 53 -2.68 -8.79 -11.67
N ALA A 54 -1.76 -9.72 -11.40
CA ALA A 54 -0.49 -9.83 -12.12
C ALA A 54 -0.70 -10.05 -13.62
N VAL A 55 -1.66 -10.90 -14.01
CA VAL A 55 -2.04 -11.08 -15.42
C VAL A 55 -2.56 -9.78 -16.03
N LYS A 56 -3.43 -9.04 -15.33
CA LYS A 56 -4.04 -7.80 -15.84
C LYS A 56 -3.06 -6.62 -15.90
N LEU A 57 -2.05 -6.64 -15.05
CA LEU A 57 -0.98 -5.65 -14.96
C LEU A 57 0.26 -6.02 -15.79
N ASN A 58 0.27 -7.23 -16.37
CA ASN A 58 1.40 -7.78 -17.14
C ASN A 58 2.71 -7.71 -16.35
N CYS A 59 2.70 -8.27 -15.14
CA CYS A 59 3.85 -8.36 -14.24
C CYS A 59 3.87 -9.71 -13.49
N GLN A 60 4.89 -9.95 -12.68
CA GLN A 60 4.95 -11.15 -11.84
C GLN A 60 4.09 -11.07 -10.57
N ALA A 61 3.65 -12.24 -10.11
CA ALA A 61 3.04 -12.45 -8.80
C ALA A 61 4.03 -13.08 -7.82
N TYR A 62 4.12 -12.53 -6.61
CA TYR A 62 4.98 -13.00 -5.53
C TYR A 62 4.15 -13.48 -4.32
N PHE A 63 4.29 -14.77 -3.99
CA PHE A 63 3.65 -15.39 -2.82
C PHE A 63 4.49 -16.60 -2.37
N ALA A 64 4.21 -17.11 -1.16
CA ALA A 64 5.08 -18.07 -0.48
C ALA A 64 5.39 -19.33 -1.30
N GLU A 65 4.40 -19.86 -2.02
CA GLU A 65 4.45 -21.10 -2.80
C GLU A 65 4.80 -20.88 -4.29
N SER A 66 5.09 -19.65 -4.72
CA SER A 66 5.48 -19.40 -6.12
C SER A 66 6.84 -20.02 -6.41
N LYS A 67 6.90 -20.87 -7.46
CA LYS A 67 8.11 -21.60 -7.86
C LYS A 67 9.26 -20.66 -8.22
N ASP A 68 8.94 -19.57 -8.91
CA ASP A 68 9.91 -18.62 -9.45
C ASP A 68 9.97 -17.32 -8.63
N LYS A 69 9.51 -17.34 -7.37
CA LYS A 69 9.43 -16.14 -6.51
C LYS A 69 10.74 -15.37 -6.37
N ALA A 70 11.87 -16.08 -6.34
CA ALA A 70 13.19 -15.47 -6.25
C ALA A 70 13.57 -14.72 -7.54
N ILE A 71 13.21 -15.28 -8.70
CA ILE A 71 13.44 -14.65 -10.00
C ILE A 71 12.55 -13.42 -10.12
N ALA A 72 11.25 -13.56 -9.87
CA ALA A 72 10.30 -12.44 -9.90
C ALA A 72 10.73 -11.28 -8.99
N LEU A 73 11.18 -11.59 -7.78
CA LEU A 73 11.69 -10.59 -6.85
C LEU A 73 12.96 -9.92 -7.37
N GLN A 74 13.92 -10.71 -7.88
CA GLN A 74 15.17 -10.16 -8.39
C GLN A 74 14.96 -9.28 -9.62
N GLU A 75 14.10 -9.69 -10.57
CA GLU A 75 13.80 -8.89 -11.76
C GLU A 75 13.14 -7.55 -11.42
N TRP A 76 12.26 -7.54 -10.42
CA TRP A 76 11.68 -6.31 -9.89
C TRP A 76 12.72 -5.45 -9.16
N ILE A 77 13.57 -6.05 -8.31
CA ILE A 77 14.69 -5.35 -7.64
C ILE A 77 15.65 -4.75 -8.66
N ASP A 78 15.95 -5.44 -9.75
CA ASP A 78 16.85 -4.97 -10.82
C ASP A 78 16.19 -3.90 -11.70
N GLY A 79 14.87 -3.68 -11.57
CA GLY A 79 14.12 -2.70 -12.34
C GLY A 79 13.77 -3.17 -13.75
N LYS A 80 13.82 -4.49 -14.02
CA LYS A 80 13.33 -5.07 -15.29
C LYS A 80 11.81 -5.01 -15.36
N GLU A 81 11.15 -5.14 -14.22
CA GLU A 81 9.72 -4.88 -14.04
C GLU A 81 9.51 -3.75 -13.02
N ASN A 82 8.62 -2.81 -13.33
CA ASN A 82 8.32 -1.69 -12.42
C ASN A 82 7.26 -2.05 -11.37
N VAL A 83 6.51 -3.15 -11.56
CA VAL A 83 5.39 -3.54 -10.69
C VAL A 83 5.62 -4.96 -10.19
N ILE A 84 5.36 -5.18 -8.90
CA ILE A 84 5.22 -6.52 -8.33
C ILE A 84 3.89 -6.63 -7.60
N VAL A 85 3.14 -7.69 -7.87
CA VAL A 85 1.91 -8.00 -7.14
C VAL A 85 2.23 -9.08 -6.12
N ALA A 86 1.91 -8.86 -4.86
CA ALA A 86 2.26 -9.80 -3.80
C ALA A 86 1.21 -9.96 -2.71
N THR A 87 1.30 -11.08 -1.98
CA THR A 87 0.68 -11.18 -0.66
C THR A 87 1.59 -10.53 0.40
N ASN A 88 1.20 -10.60 1.67
CA ASN A 88 2.05 -10.20 2.80
C ASN A 88 3.38 -10.99 2.89
N ALA A 89 3.57 -12.04 2.07
CA ALA A 89 4.82 -12.78 1.96
C ALA A 89 6.00 -11.93 1.45
N LEU A 90 5.76 -10.77 0.84
CA LEU A 90 6.79 -9.79 0.46
C LEU A 90 7.46 -9.12 1.69
N GLY A 91 7.36 -9.75 2.86
CA GLY A 91 7.47 -9.12 4.18
C GLY A 91 8.86 -9.06 4.81
N LEU A 92 9.85 -9.85 4.39
CA LEU A 92 11.14 -9.94 5.09
C LEU A 92 12.31 -9.53 4.18
N GLY A 93 12.96 -8.40 4.50
CA GLY A 93 14.29 -8.06 3.96
C GLY A 93 14.35 -7.37 2.59
N ILE A 94 13.23 -6.96 2.01
CA ILE A 94 13.23 -6.19 0.76
C ILE A 94 13.57 -4.73 1.07
N ASP A 95 14.79 -4.35 0.73
CA ASP A 95 15.35 -2.99 0.79
C ASP A 95 15.45 -2.45 -0.65
N VAL A 96 14.42 -1.70 -1.05
CA VAL A 96 14.30 -1.14 -2.39
C VAL A 96 14.02 0.35 -2.23
N PRO A 97 15.03 1.21 -2.46
CA PRO A 97 14.98 2.60 -2.01
C PRO A 97 13.88 3.42 -2.68
N ASP A 98 13.59 3.13 -3.95
CA ASP A 98 12.83 3.97 -4.86
C ASP A 98 11.39 3.47 -5.13
N VAL A 99 10.77 2.80 -4.16
CA VAL A 99 9.34 2.44 -4.27
C VAL A 99 8.49 3.71 -4.23
N ARG A 100 7.80 4.01 -5.34
CA ARG A 100 6.99 5.22 -5.53
C ARG A 100 5.53 5.02 -5.19
N LEU A 101 5.02 3.80 -5.30
CA LEU A 101 3.64 3.46 -4.96
C LEU A 101 3.58 2.13 -4.21
N VAL A 102 2.95 2.16 -3.04
CA VAL A 102 2.43 0.96 -2.37
C VAL A 102 0.91 1.02 -2.45
N LEU A 103 0.30 0.01 -3.06
CA LEU A 103 -1.15 -0.11 -3.20
C LEU A 103 -1.66 -1.38 -2.53
N HIS A 104 -2.56 -1.23 -1.57
CA HIS A 104 -3.31 -2.33 -0.99
C HIS A 104 -4.65 -2.48 -1.73
N ALA A 105 -4.78 -3.53 -2.54
CA ALA A 105 -5.99 -3.81 -3.33
C ALA A 105 -7.17 -4.25 -2.46
N GLU A 106 -6.91 -4.65 -1.22
CA GLU A 106 -7.89 -4.76 -0.15
C GLU A 106 -7.24 -4.32 1.17
N PRO A 107 -8.03 -4.00 2.21
CA PRO A 107 -7.44 -3.56 3.47
C PRO A 107 -6.48 -4.59 4.07
N SER A 108 -5.35 -4.12 4.61
CA SER A 108 -4.37 -4.94 5.32
C SER A 108 -5.00 -5.70 6.48
N PHE A 109 -4.27 -6.66 7.03
CA PHE A 109 -4.76 -7.48 8.13
C PHE A 109 -5.11 -6.65 9.38
N ASP A 110 -4.20 -5.76 9.76
CA ASP A 110 -4.33 -4.79 10.85
C ASP A 110 -3.54 -3.49 10.52
N LEU A 111 -3.50 -2.56 11.48
CA LEU A 111 -2.79 -1.28 11.30
C LEU A 111 -1.26 -1.44 11.31
N LEU A 112 -0.72 -2.45 12.01
CA LEU A 112 0.72 -2.71 12.05
C LEU A 112 1.22 -3.20 10.69
N ASN A 113 0.53 -4.17 10.10
CA ASN A 113 0.80 -4.65 8.75
C ASN A 113 0.76 -3.48 7.77
N TYR A 114 -0.29 -2.66 7.81
CA TYR A 114 -0.40 -1.48 6.95
C TYR A 114 0.79 -0.53 7.15
N ALA A 115 1.15 -0.20 8.38
CA ALA A 115 2.26 0.72 8.67
C ALA A 115 3.61 0.18 8.15
N GLN A 116 3.88 -1.12 8.33
CA GLN A 116 5.10 -1.75 7.83
C GLN A 116 5.14 -1.82 6.30
N GLU A 117 4.01 -2.21 5.68
CA GLU A 117 3.89 -2.38 4.23
C GLU A 117 3.93 -1.02 3.52
N SER A 118 3.20 -0.02 4.00
CA SER A 118 3.23 1.34 3.47
C SER A 118 4.60 2.01 3.65
N GLY A 119 5.30 1.72 4.75
CA GLY A 119 6.66 2.22 5.01
C GLY A 119 7.74 1.74 4.04
N ARG A 120 7.43 0.80 3.12
CA ARG A 120 8.31 0.43 2.01
C ARG A 120 8.44 1.52 0.96
N ALA A 121 7.45 2.41 0.86
CA ALA A 121 7.52 3.54 -0.04
C ALA A 121 8.63 4.53 0.35
N GLY A 122 9.36 5.00 -0.65
CA GLY A 122 10.23 6.17 -0.55
C GLY A 122 11.30 6.06 0.53
N GLN A 123 12.04 4.94 0.55
CA GLN A 123 13.19 4.77 1.44
C GLN A 123 14.36 5.70 1.09
N ASP A 124 14.43 6.17 -0.15
CA ASP A 124 15.32 7.25 -0.62
C ASP A 124 14.85 8.67 -0.23
N GLY A 125 13.71 8.82 0.46
CA GLY A 125 13.13 10.14 0.78
C GLY A 125 12.39 10.82 -0.39
N GLY A 126 12.33 10.20 -1.57
CA GLY A 126 11.59 10.69 -2.72
C GLY A 126 10.08 10.64 -2.51
N LYS A 127 9.33 11.53 -3.19
CA LYS A 127 7.87 11.58 -3.09
C LYS A 127 7.26 10.24 -3.51
N SER A 128 6.43 9.67 -2.64
CA SER A 128 5.77 8.39 -2.85
C SER A 128 4.33 8.41 -2.33
N LYS A 129 3.55 7.39 -2.69
CA LYS A 129 2.16 7.23 -2.23
C LYS A 129 1.94 5.86 -1.60
N ALA A 130 1.12 5.82 -0.55
CA ALA A 130 0.57 4.61 0.04
C ALA A 130 -0.96 4.69 -0.03
N ILE A 131 -1.57 3.80 -0.83
CA ILE A 131 -3.01 3.81 -1.08
C ILE A 131 -3.62 2.51 -0.57
N ILE A 132 -4.72 2.60 0.19
CA ILE A 132 -5.52 1.44 0.59
C ILE A 132 -6.91 1.51 -0.05
N MET A 133 -7.27 0.46 -0.79
CA MET A 133 -8.57 0.33 -1.42
C MET A 133 -9.60 -0.18 -0.43
N VAL A 134 -10.76 0.48 -0.40
CA VAL A 134 -11.87 0.12 0.48
C VAL A 134 -13.14 -0.03 -0.33
N VAL A 135 -13.77 -1.19 -0.21
CA VAL A 135 -15.11 -1.44 -0.77
C VAL A 135 -16.15 -0.90 0.19
N GLU A 136 -16.89 0.13 -0.22
CA GLU A 136 -17.89 0.83 0.63
C GLU A 136 -18.86 -0.14 1.28
N GLU A 137 -19.36 -1.12 0.51
CA GLU A 137 -20.34 -2.10 0.96
C GLU A 137 -19.77 -3.10 1.99
N ARG A 138 -18.44 -3.20 2.12
CA ARG A 138 -17.75 -4.13 3.03
C ARG A 138 -17.21 -3.46 4.29
N ILE A 139 -17.28 -2.13 4.40
CA ILE A 139 -16.75 -1.35 5.53
C ILE A 139 -17.44 -1.70 6.86
N LEU A 140 -18.74 -2.00 6.82
CA LEU A 140 -19.57 -2.06 8.02
C LEU A 140 -19.59 -3.42 8.73
N SER A 141 -19.20 -4.51 8.06
CA SER A 141 -19.44 -5.87 8.56
C SER A 141 -18.21 -6.59 9.14
N LYS A 142 -16.98 -6.15 8.81
CA LYS A 142 -15.76 -6.95 9.04
C LYS A 142 -14.84 -6.53 10.19
N TYR A 143 -15.04 -5.38 10.81
CA TYR A 143 -14.06 -4.79 11.74
C TYR A 143 -14.48 -4.83 13.22
N LYS A 144 -15.27 -5.84 13.60
CA LYS A 144 -15.78 -6.01 14.97
C LYS A 144 -14.80 -6.69 15.95
N SER A 145 -13.66 -7.19 15.48
CA SER A 145 -12.62 -7.77 16.35
C SER A 145 -11.65 -6.70 16.85
N THR A 146 -11.09 -6.91 18.04
CA THR A 146 -10.17 -5.97 18.70
C THR A 146 -8.97 -5.64 17.82
N ASP A 147 -8.39 -6.64 17.16
CA ASP A 147 -7.18 -6.49 16.33
C ASP A 147 -7.40 -5.59 15.10
N LYS A 148 -8.64 -5.49 14.62
CA LYS A 148 -8.99 -4.74 13.41
C LYS A 148 -9.55 -3.36 13.69
N ARG A 149 -9.79 -3.03 14.95
CA ARG A 149 -10.38 -1.75 15.38
C ARG A 149 -9.53 -0.57 14.94
N LEU A 150 -8.22 -0.62 15.17
CA LEU A 150 -7.32 0.50 14.88
C LEU A 150 -7.22 0.77 13.37
N LEU A 151 -7.18 -0.28 12.56
CA LEU A 151 -7.24 -0.14 11.11
C LEU A 151 -8.57 0.48 10.68
N TRP A 152 -9.69 0.05 11.26
CA TRP A 152 -10.99 0.65 10.96
C TRP A 152 -11.05 2.13 11.31
N GLU A 153 -10.54 2.53 12.48
CA GLU A 153 -10.44 3.94 12.86
C GLU A 153 -9.59 4.74 11.86
N TYR A 154 -8.49 4.17 11.37
CA TYR A 154 -7.66 4.76 10.33
C TYR A 154 -8.40 4.92 8.99
N LEU A 155 -9.14 3.90 8.56
CA LEU A 155 -9.87 3.90 7.29
C LEU A 155 -11.08 4.86 7.30
N MET A 156 -11.67 5.09 8.48
CA MET A 156 -12.94 5.82 8.62
C MET A 156 -12.78 7.25 9.10
N THR A 157 -11.61 7.64 9.60
CA THR A 157 -11.39 9.00 10.08
C THR A 157 -11.52 10.02 8.95
N ASP A 158 -12.02 11.20 9.29
CA ASP A 158 -12.02 12.45 8.54
C ASP A 158 -10.86 13.38 8.96
N ALA A 159 -10.16 13.05 10.06
CA ALA A 159 -8.96 13.75 10.49
C ALA A 159 -7.72 13.29 9.72
N CYS A 160 -6.64 14.05 9.78
CA CYS A 160 -5.40 13.71 9.08
C CYS A 160 -4.95 12.26 9.38
N ARG A 161 -4.64 11.51 8.31
CA ARG A 161 -4.24 10.10 8.39
C ARG A 161 -3.00 9.88 9.27
N ARG A 162 -2.09 10.85 9.31
CA ARG A 162 -0.87 10.81 10.12
C ARG A 162 -1.14 10.78 11.61
N ILE A 163 -2.22 11.41 12.07
CA ILE A 163 -2.58 11.41 13.50
C ILE A 163 -2.71 9.96 13.98
N LYS A 164 -3.48 9.14 13.26
CA LYS A 164 -3.70 7.74 13.64
C LYS A 164 -2.45 6.89 13.53
N LEU A 165 -1.60 7.13 12.53
CA LEU A 165 -0.33 6.41 12.38
C LEU A 165 0.70 6.80 13.45
N ASP A 166 0.88 8.09 13.71
CA ASP A 166 1.83 8.60 14.71
C ASP A 166 1.41 8.23 16.13
N GLN A 167 0.10 8.28 16.44
CA GLN A 167 -0.44 7.79 17.71
C GLN A 167 -0.15 6.31 17.92
N TYR A 168 -0.31 5.51 16.86
CA TYR A 168 -0.12 4.06 16.95
C TYR A 168 1.36 3.67 17.05
N LEU A 169 2.22 4.28 16.24
CA LEU A 169 3.64 3.90 16.11
C LEU A 169 4.51 4.52 17.20
N ASP A 170 4.27 5.80 17.53
CA ASP A 170 5.15 6.59 18.40
C ASP A 170 4.47 6.98 19.72
N GLY A 171 3.16 6.71 19.89
CA GLY A 171 2.38 7.27 20.99
C GLY A 171 2.26 8.80 20.91
N ASN A 172 2.53 9.40 19.75
CA ASN A 172 2.55 10.85 19.59
C ASN A 172 1.11 11.39 19.54
N LEU A 173 0.76 12.21 20.54
CA LEU A 173 -0.57 12.83 20.66
C LEU A 173 -0.61 14.27 20.13
N GLU A 174 0.53 14.82 19.68
CA GLU A 174 0.65 16.21 19.26
C GLU A 174 0.35 16.43 17.76
N THR A 175 0.43 15.38 16.93
CA THR A 175 0.11 15.50 15.50
C THR A 175 -1.36 15.93 15.32
N GLN A 176 -1.58 17.06 14.64
CA GLN A 176 -2.91 17.60 14.33
C GLN A 176 -3.25 17.57 12.83
N ALA A 177 -2.24 17.63 11.97
CA ALA A 177 -2.38 17.67 10.51
C ALA A 177 -1.06 17.26 9.83
N CYS A 178 -1.08 17.11 8.50
CA CYS A 178 0.16 17.07 7.74
C CYS A 178 0.89 18.40 7.88
N ALA A 179 2.19 18.36 8.16
CA ALA A 179 3.04 19.54 8.13
C ALA A 179 3.26 20.02 6.68
N THR A 180 3.63 21.28 6.49
CA THR A 180 3.75 21.92 5.16
C THR A 180 4.78 21.24 4.25
N GLU A 181 5.83 20.69 4.83
CA GLU A 181 6.91 19.96 4.17
C GLU A 181 6.60 18.48 3.92
N GLN A 182 5.45 17.99 4.38
CA GLN A 182 5.02 16.61 4.20
C GLN A 182 4.15 16.47 2.94
N GLU A 183 4.22 15.31 2.31
CA GLU A 183 3.20 14.92 1.33
C GLU A 183 1.86 14.77 2.06
N ALA A 184 0.87 15.52 1.58
CA ALA A 184 -0.46 15.58 2.18
C ALA A 184 -1.19 14.23 2.05
N CYS A 185 -1.95 13.86 3.09
CA CYS A 185 -2.90 12.77 3.00
C CYS A 185 -4.17 13.18 2.25
N ASP A 186 -5.08 12.23 2.08
CA ASP A 186 -6.39 12.43 1.45
C ASP A 186 -7.41 13.20 2.31
N ASN A 187 -7.13 13.39 3.60
CA ASN A 187 -7.92 14.19 4.54
C ASN A 187 -7.26 15.54 4.86
#